data_AF-A0ABD6C7M2-F1
#
_entry.id   AF-A0ABD6C7M2-F1
#
_cell.length_a   1.000
_cell.length_b   1.000
_cell.length_c   1.000
_cell.angle_alpha   90.00
_cell.angle_beta   90.00
_cell.angle_gamma   90.00
#
_symmetry.space_group_name_H-M   'P 1'
#
loop_
_entity.id
_entity.type
_entity.pdbx_description
1 polymer ?
#
loop_
_entity_poly.entity_id
_entity_poly.type
_entity_poly.pdbx_seq_one_letter_code
_entity_poly.pdbx_strand_id
1 'polypeptide(L)'
;MEVPSLVRNVLGGEEIEASVNLGDEDTVYLTGSRTLLYRAEGLLSDEKVEEFTHDVERLDVKEGRRKTKFVLEYVDGTETFTVPGNRADPVLELLLTGVLRAADVTAPDETLAGVFRFSELAVIVTETSVVKHIGADVWTDDYEVYAFADLTHLSFDRGSVATEIVIEIDGHPRRIKTPNDDARKVQQVLEKAVFHYYGVSSLEQLNAEIAPTEDAADAGGTARQSRSDIEIGDGIDPLVTDSDESDDEQSGATQSTQSQPSSTQSRTTQSDAATADAATSQSGSGSSGTSQQASGSEAQSSSQTSQQTSTQADVAALKTQLDELTAVVERQNELLESQQETIDQLIAELREGRA
;
A
#
# COMPACT_ATOMS: atom_id res chain seq x y z
N MET A 1 -34.33 -0.09 0.78
CA MET A 1 -34.46 -1.21 -0.18
C MET A 1 -35.22 -2.31 0.52
N GLU A 2 -36.15 -2.97 -0.16
CA GLU A 2 -36.82 -4.12 0.41
C GLU A 2 -35.94 -5.36 0.20
N VAL A 3 -35.67 -6.11 1.27
CA VAL A 3 -34.80 -7.29 1.22
C VAL A 3 -35.53 -8.41 0.46
N PRO A 4 -34.96 -8.99 -0.61
CA PRO A 4 -35.57 -10.06 -1.40
C PRO A 4 -35.92 -11.30 -0.56
N SER A 5 -36.98 -12.02 -0.95
CA SER A 5 -37.45 -13.21 -0.25
C SER A 5 -36.41 -14.32 -0.18
N LEU A 6 -35.61 -14.51 -1.24
CA LEU A 6 -34.54 -15.51 -1.26
C LEU A 6 -33.47 -15.21 -0.20
N VAL A 7 -33.08 -13.93 -0.06
CA VAL A 7 -32.15 -13.50 0.99
C VAL A 7 -32.73 -13.76 2.38
N ARG A 8 -34.01 -13.42 2.62
CA ARG A 8 -34.67 -13.67 3.92
C ARG A 8 -34.71 -15.15 4.29
N ASN A 9 -34.86 -16.04 3.31
CA ASN A 9 -34.83 -17.49 3.55
C ASN A 9 -33.42 -17.98 3.90
N VAL A 10 -32.39 -17.42 3.28
CA VAL A 10 -30.98 -17.80 3.50
C VAL A 10 -30.44 -17.27 4.84
N LEU A 11 -30.89 -16.10 5.30
CA LEU A 11 -30.43 -15.47 6.55
C LEU A 11 -30.49 -16.41 7.76
N GLY A 12 -31.39 -17.40 7.78
CA GLY A 12 -31.42 -18.41 8.84
C GLY A 12 -31.66 -17.86 10.25
N GLY A 13 -32.16 -16.61 10.36
CA GLY A 13 -32.34 -15.90 11.63
C GLY A 13 -31.31 -14.81 11.91
N GLU A 14 -30.28 -14.66 11.08
CA GLU A 14 -29.32 -13.56 11.17
C GLU A 14 -29.94 -12.23 10.73
N GLU A 15 -29.48 -11.14 11.35
CA GLU A 15 -29.85 -9.79 10.96
C GLU A 15 -28.91 -9.24 9.89
N ILE A 16 -29.44 -8.39 9.02
CA ILE A 16 -28.64 -7.64 8.04
C ILE A 16 -28.14 -6.38 8.73
N GLU A 17 -26.82 -6.24 8.78
CA GLU A 17 -26.16 -5.10 9.41
C GLU A 17 -25.90 -3.97 8.41
N ALA A 18 -25.45 -4.34 7.21
CA ALA A 18 -25.12 -3.39 6.15
C ALA A 18 -25.46 -3.99 4.78
N SER A 19 -25.62 -3.12 3.78
CA SER A 19 -25.81 -3.57 2.40
C SER A 19 -25.25 -2.58 1.39
N VAL A 20 -24.74 -3.10 0.27
CA VAL A 20 -24.24 -2.34 -0.87
C VAL A 20 -24.98 -2.76 -2.13
N ASN A 21 -25.68 -1.83 -2.75
CA ASN A 21 -26.32 -2.07 -4.05
C ASN A 21 -25.28 -2.01 -5.18
N LEU A 22 -25.23 -3.06 -5.98
CA LEU A 22 -24.29 -3.18 -7.09
C LEU A 22 -24.83 -2.58 -8.39
N GLY A 23 -26.14 -2.40 -8.50
CA GLY A 23 -26.85 -2.03 -9.73
C GLY A 23 -27.66 -3.22 -10.25
N ASP A 24 -28.64 -2.95 -11.12
CA ASP A 24 -29.53 -4.00 -11.69
C ASP A 24 -30.15 -4.91 -10.62
N GLU A 25 -30.52 -4.34 -9.47
CA GLU A 25 -31.08 -5.02 -8.28
C GLU A 25 -30.12 -5.98 -7.53
N ASP A 26 -28.93 -6.25 -8.07
CA ASP A 26 -27.87 -6.98 -7.37
C ASP A 26 -27.44 -6.23 -6.10
N THR A 27 -27.28 -6.96 -4.99
CA THR A 27 -26.96 -6.37 -3.68
C THR A 27 -26.07 -7.30 -2.87
N VAL A 28 -25.07 -6.73 -2.20
CA VAL A 28 -24.26 -7.43 -1.19
C VAL A 28 -24.80 -7.09 0.18
N TYR A 29 -24.99 -8.09 1.05
CA TYR A 29 -25.46 -7.93 2.42
C TYR A 29 -24.40 -8.42 3.40
N LEU A 30 -24.16 -7.66 4.45
CA LEU A 30 -23.37 -8.09 5.60
C LEU A 30 -24.30 -8.65 6.67
N THR A 31 -23.95 -9.82 7.18
CA THR A 31 -24.54 -10.41 8.38
C THR A 31 -23.47 -10.56 9.46
N GLY A 32 -23.82 -11.06 10.64
CA GLY A 32 -22.86 -11.25 11.71
C GLY A 32 -21.77 -12.30 11.44
N SER A 33 -22.00 -13.29 10.56
CA SER A 33 -21.07 -14.41 10.33
C SER A 33 -20.60 -14.57 8.87
N ARG A 34 -21.30 -13.93 7.93
CA ARG A 34 -21.09 -14.09 6.49
C ARG A 34 -21.53 -12.88 5.68
N THR A 35 -21.06 -12.83 4.45
CA THR A 35 -21.47 -11.88 3.42
C THR A 35 -22.31 -12.61 2.38
N LEU A 36 -23.47 -12.05 2.04
CA LEU A 36 -24.37 -12.63 1.05
C LEU A 36 -24.35 -11.78 -0.23
N LEU A 37 -24.05 -12.40 -1.37
CA LEU A 37 -24.17 -11.76 -2.68
C LEU A 37 -25.49 -12.20 -3.33
N TYR A 38 -26.44 -11.28 -3.39
CA TYR A 38 -27.68 -11.44 -4.12
C TYR A 38 -27.51 -11.00 -5.58
N ARG A 39 -27.87 -11.90 -6.49
CA ARG A 39 -28.01 -11.64 -7.93
C ARG A 39 -29.47 -11.71 -8.31
N ALA A 40 -29.99 -10.62 -8.84
CA ALA A 40 -31.35 -10.58 -9.33
C ALA A 40 -31.53 -11.46 -10.58
N GLU A 41 -32.76 -11.86 -10.85
CA GLU A 41 -33.10 -12.58 -12.08
C GLU A 41 -32.78 -11.71 -13.30
N GLY A 42 -31.92 -12.24 -14.17
CA GLY A 42 -31.58 -11.64 -15.46
C GLY A 42 -32.22 -12.40 -16.62
N LEU A 43 -32.13 -11.82 -17.82
CA LEU A 43 -32.66 -12.42 -19.05
C LEU A 43 -32.16 -13.85 -19.35
N LEU A 44 -31.02 -14.23 -18.76
CA LEU A 44 -30.31 -15.49 -19.00
C LEU A 44 -29.90 -16.18 -17.70
N SER A 45 -30.33 -15.69 -16.53
CA SER A 45 -29.84 -16.18 -15.24
C SER A 45 -30.94 -16.07 -14.20
N ASP A 46 -31.18 -17.15 -13.48
CA ASP A 46 -32.14 -17.17 -12.39
C ASP A 46 -31.63 -16.36 -11.18
N GLU A 47 -32.58 -15.95 -10.33
CA GLU A 47 -32.29 -15.35 -9.02
C GLU A 47 -31.40 -16.28 -8.19
N LYS A 48 -30.31 -15.76 -7.63
CA LYS A 48 -29.35 -16.55 -6.85
C LYS A 48 -28.80 -15.76 -5.66
N VAL A 49 -28.55 -16.47 -4.56
CA VAL A 49 -27.74 -16.00 -3.43
C VAL A 49 -26.47 -16.85 -3.34
N GLU A 50 -25.33 -16.18 -3.21
CA GLU A 50 -24.05 -16.79 -2.87
C GLU A 50 -23.65 -16.34 -1.46
N GLU A 51 -23.04 -17.23 -0.69
CA GLU A 51 -22.68 -17.00 0.71
C GLU A 51 -21.16 -17.10 0.85
N PHE A 52 -20.56 -16.14 1.55
CA PHE A 52 -19.13 -16.08 1.81
C PHE A 52 -18.91 -15.89 3.31
N THR A 53 -18.36 -16.88 4.00
CA THR A 53 -18.11 -16.81 5.44
C THR A 53 -16.98 -15.82 5.76
N HIS A 54 -16.93 -15.33 7.01
CA HIS A 54 -15.91 -14.35 7.42
C HIS A 54 -14.60 -14.97 7.92
N ASP A 55 -14.49 -16.29 7.95
CA ASP A 55 -13.26 -17.06 8.26
C ASP A 55 -12.31 -17.16 7.06
N VAL A 56 -12.10 -16.03 6.39
CA VAL A 56 -11.24 -15.91 5.20
C VAL A 56 -9.78 -15.89 5.64
N GLU A 57 -8.96 -16.81 5.13
CA GLU A 57 -7.51 -16.80 5.37
C GLU A 57 -6.82 -15.75 4.50
N ARG A 58 -7.29 -15.60 3.26
CA ARG A 58 -6.67 -14.72 2.27
C ARG A 58 -7.68 -14.08 1.33
N LEU A 59 -7.54 -12.77 1.13
CA LEU A 59 -8.41 -11.96 0.29
C LEU A 59 -7.60 -11.20 -0.75
N ASP A 60 -7.68 -11.65 -2.00
CA ASP A 60 -7.08 -10.98 -3.15
C ASP A 60 -8.17 -10.23 -3.96
N VAL A 61 -7.88 -8.99 -4.32
CA VAL A 61 -8.80 -8.12 -5.07
C VAL A 61 -8.14 -7.65 -6.35
N LYS A 62 -8.63 -8.20 -7.46
CA LYS A 62 -8.15 -7.94 -8.82
C LYS A 62 -9.03 -6.90 -9.49
N GLU A 63 -8.53 -5.68 -9.54
CA GLU A 63 -9.19 -4.56 -10.17
C GLU A 63 -9.07 -4.63 -11.69
N GLY A 64 -10.22 -4.62 -12.37
CA GLY A 64 -10.30 -4.50 -13.82
C GLY A 64 -10.99 -3.21 -14.21
N ARG A 65 -10.90 -2.84 -15.49
CA ARG A 65 -11.45 -1.58 -16.01
C ARG A 65 -12.95 -1.36 -15.72
N ARG A 66 -13.73 -2.43 -15.66
CA ARG A 66 -15.22 -2.37 -15.49
C ARG A 66 -15.72 -3.15 -14.30
N LYS A 67 -14.95 -4.14 -13.87
CA LYS A 67 -15.35 -5.12 -12.87
C LYS A 67 -14.14 -5.42 -12.01
N THR A 68 -14.39 -5.65 -10.73
CA THR A 68 -13.38 -6.05 -9.77
C THR A 68 -13.71 -7.43 -9.27
N LYS A 69 -12.72 -8.33 -9.31
CA LYS A 69 -12.85 -9.72 -8.86
C LYS A 69 -12.28 -9.83 -7.45
N PHE A 70 -13.07 -10.40 -6.56
CA PHE A 70 -12.67 -10.79 -5.21
C PHE A 70 -12.36 -12.29 -5.22
N VAL A 71 -11.26 -12.68 -4.60
CA VAL A 71 -10.79 -14.06 -4.46
C VAL A 71 -10.60 -14.29 -2.97
N LEU A 72 -11.42 -15.18 -2.41
CA LEU A 72 -11.43 -15.55 -1.00
C LEU A 72 -10.88 -16.96 -0.90
N GLU A 73 -9.76 -17.09 -0.20
CA GLU A 73 -9.13 -18.37 0.13
C GLU A 73 -9.52 -18.72 1.57
N TYR A 74 -10.05 -19.92 1.75
CA TYR A 74 -10.40 -20.55 3.01
C TYR A 74 -9.61 -21.85 3.15
N VAL A 75 -9.62 -22.41 4.37
CA VAL A 75 -9.01 -23.72 4.67
C VAL A 75 -9.46 -24.81 3.67
N ASP A 76 -10.75 -24.81 3.33
CA ASP A 76 -11.38 -25.86 2.54
C ASP A 76 -11.49 -25.54 1.04
N GLY A 77 -10.99 -24.38 0.58
CA GLY A 77 -11.00 -24.05 -0.85
C GLY A 77 -10.93 -22.56 -1.16
N THR A 78 -11.21 -22.24 -2.42
CA THR A 78 -11.20 -20.86 -2.92
C THR A 78 -12.52 -20.52 -3.56
N GLU A 79 -13.11 -19.41 -3.15
CA GLU A 79 -14.32 -18.86 -3.75
C GLU A 79 -14.02 -17.51 -4.39
N THR A 80 -14.79 -17.15 -5.41
CA THR A 80 -14.58 -15.88 -6.09
C THR A 80 -15.90 -15.28 -6.54
N PHE A 81 -16.01 -13.96 -6.42
CA PHE A 81 -17.11 -13.22 -7.00
C PHE A 81 -16.61 -11.96 -7.69
N THR A 82 -17.49 -11.28 -8.42
CA THR A 82 -17.12 -10.10 -9.21
C THR A 82 -18.18 -9.02 -9.11
N VAL A 83 -17.77 -7.79 -8.85
CA VAL A 83 -18.67 -6.64 -8.72
C VAL A 83 -18.32 -5.57 -9.76
N PRO A 84 -19.25 -4.65 -10.08
CA PRO A 84 -18.93 -3.45 -10.87
C PRO A 84 -17.77 -2.67 -10.22
N GLY A 85 -16.83 -2.18 -11.02
CA GLY A 85 -15.60 -1.57 -10.49
C GLY A 85 -15.86 -0.33 -9.63
N ASN A 86 -16.89 0.45 -9.92
CA ASN A 86 -17.32 1.60 -9.12
C ASN A 86 -17.97 1.22 -7.77
N ARG A 87 -18.16 -0.07 -7.51
CA ARG A 87 -18.70 -0.64 -6.27
C ARG A 87 -17.65 -1.49 -5.54
N ALA A 88 -16.42 -1.53 -6.03
CA ALA A 88 -15.35 -2.31 -5.41
C ALA A 88 -15.03 -1.81 -3.99
N ASP A 89 -14.74 -0.52 -3.81
CA ASP A 89 -14.38 0.04 -2.50
C ASP A 89 -15.47 -0.21 -1.44
N PRO A 90 -16.77 0.09 -1.67
CA PRO A 90 -17.78 -0.14 -0.65
C PRO A 90 -18.02 -1.62 -0.34
N VAL A 91 -17.85 -2.51 -1.33
CA VAL A 91 -17.97 -3.95 -1.11
C VAL A 91 -16.77 -4.47 -0.32
N LEU A 92 -15.57 -3.96 -0.61
CA LEU A 92 -14.37 -4.29 0.13
C LEU A 92 -14.49 -3.83 1.59
N GLU A 93 -14.92 -2.59 1.84
CA GLU A 93 -15.19 -2.08 3.19
C GLU A 93 -16.22 -2.95 3.92
N LEU A 94 -17.33 -3.29 3.26
CA LEU A 94 -18.37 -4.13 3.85
C LEU A 94 -17.85 -5.53 4.20
N LEU A 95 -17.08 -6.16 3.30
CA LEU A 95 -16.53 -7.49 3.51
C LEU A 95 -15.47 -7.51 4.63
N LEU A 96 -14.56 -6.53 4.63
CA LEU A 96 -13.52 -6.43 5.66
C LEU A 96 -14.08 -6.09 7.04
N THR A 97 -15.21 -5.36 7.11
CA THR A 97 -15.90 -5.13 8.39
C THR A 97 -16.27 -6.46 9.05
N GLY A 98 -16.82 -7.40 8.27
CA GLY A 98 -17.17 -8.73 8.77
C GLY A 98 -15.94 -9.57 9.14
N VAL A 99 -14.93 -9.60 8.27
CA VAL A 99 -13.69 -10.38 8.48
C VAL A 99 -12.92 -9.90 9.71
N LEU A 100 -12.72 -8.59 9.85
CA LEU A 100 -12.03 -8.01 11.01
C LEU A 100 -12.73 -8.32 12.33
N ARG A 101 -14.06 -8.29 12.33
CA ARG A 101 -14.85 -8.60 13.52
C ARG A 101 -14.80 -10.09 13.85
N ALA A 102 -14.89 -10.97 12.86
CA ALA A 102 -14.76 -12.41 13.06
C ALA A 102 -13.38 -12.80 13.61
N ALA A 103 -12.35 -12.03 13.29
CA ALA A 103 -10.99 -12.17 13.79
C ALA A 103 -10.74 -11.45 15.14
N ASP A 104 -11.75 -10.87 15.78
CA ASP A 104 -11.65 -10.07 17.02
C ASP A 104 -10.64 -8.90 16.94
N VAL A 105 -10.40 -8.36 15.74
CA VAL A 105 -9.48 -7.23 15.52
C VAL A 105 -10.15 -5.87 15.76
N THR A 106 -11.44 -5.76 15.45
CA THR A 106 -12.27 -4.56 15.66
C THR A 106 -13.40 -4.83 16.63
N ALA A 107 -13.92 -3.78 17.27
CA ALA A 107 -15.06 -3.95 18.17
C ALA A 107 -16.33 -4.42 17.40
N PRO A 108 -17.29 -5.09 18.08
CA PRO A 108 -18.46 -5.70 17.41
C PRO A 108 -19.37 -4.72 16.67
N ASP A 109 -19.40 -3.45 17.08
CA ASP A 109 -20.23 -2.38 16.53
C ASP A 109 -19.41 -1.33 15.78
N GLU A 110 -18.10 -1.54 15.64
CA GLU A 110 -17.22 -0.61 14.95
C GLU A 110 -17.37 -0.69 13.44
N THR A 111 -17.38 0.47 12.79
CA THR A 111 -17.42 0.56 11.33
C THR A 111 -16.06 0.98 10.77
N LEU A 112 -15.83 0.62 9.50
CA LEU A 112 -14.65 1.06 8.76
C LEU A 112 -14.88 2.44 8.17
N ALA A 113 -13.96 3.37 8.44
CA ALA A 113 -13.94 4.69 7.81
C ALA A 113 -13.31 4.64 6.40
N GLY A 114 -12.42 3.68 6.15
CA GLY A 114 -11.90 3.39 4.82
C GLY A 114 -10.82 2.30 4.79
N VAL A 115 -10.65 1.72 3.61
CA VAL A 115 -9.68 0.64 3.36
C VAL A 115 -8.79 1.05 2.20
N PHE A 116 -7.48 0.92 2.38
CA PHE A 116 -6.47 1.25 1.39
C PHE A 116 -5.47 0.12 1.23
N ARG A 117 -5.12 -0.20 -0.03
CA ARG A 117 -4.19 -1.30 -0.37
C ARG A 117 -3.07 -0.76 -1.24
N PHE A 118 -1.83 -1.08 -0.87
CA PHE A 118 -0.59 -0.61 -1.50
C PHE A 118 0.37 -1.79 -1.70
N SER A 119 0.30 -2.46 -2.85
CA SER A 119 1.10 -3.67 -3.12
C SER A 119 0.92 -4.74 -2.03
N GLU A 120 1.80 -4.78 -1.04
CA GLU A 120 1.80 -5.72 0.08
C GLU A 120 1.35 -5.08 1.41
N LEU A 121 0.96 -3.81 1.42
CA LEU A 121 0.54 -3.10 2.63
C LEU A 121 -0.94 -2.78 2.54
N ALA A 122 -1.73 -3.14 3.53
CA ALA A 122 -3.09 -2.64 3.70
C ALA A 122 -3.16 -1.73 4.93
N VAL A 123 -3.83 -0.60 4.78
CA VAL A 123 -4.13 0.36 5.84
C VAL A 123 -5.63 0.47 5.93
N ILE A 124 -6.17 0.09 7.08
CA ILE A 124 -7.60 0.10 7.37
C ILE A 124 -7.81 1.12 8.48
N VAL A 125 -8.63 2.12 8.21
CA VAL A 125 -8.99 3.15 9.18
C VAL A 125 -10.36 2.80 9.73
N THR A 126 -10.45 2.61 11.04
CA THR A 126 -11.70 2.34 11.75
C THR A 126 -12.17 3.61 12.47
N GLU A 127 -13.27 3.53 13.22
CA GLU A 127 -13.73 4.64 14.06
C GLU A 127 -12.81 4.92 15.26
N THR A 128 -12.09 3.91 15.73
CA THR A 128 -11.29 4.00 16.96
C THR A 128 -9.81 3.65 16.79
N SER A 129 -9.38 3.19 15.61
CA SER A 129 -8.01 2.74 15.39
C SER A 129 -7.57 2.82 13.91
N VAL A 130 -6.27 2.67 13.69
CA VAL A 130 -5.71 2.29 12.39
C VAL A 130 -5.18 0.87 12.49
N VAL A 131 -5.66 -0.02 11.63
CA VAL A 131 -5.08 -1.35 11.45
C VAL A 131 -4.15 -1.32 10.25
N LYS A 132 -2.89 -1.67 10.48
CA LYS A 132 -1.88 -1.84 9.44
C LYS A 132 -1.63 -3.33 9.28
N HIS A 133 -1.83 -3.83 8.08
CA HIS A 133 -1.55 -5.22 7.73
C HIS A 133 -0.44 -5.27 6.68
N ILE A 134 0.57 -6.11 6.90
CA ILE A 134 1.66 -6.32 5.94
C ILE A 134 1.54 -7.74 5.36
N GLY A 135 1.16 -7.82 4.10
CA GLY A 135 1.12 -9.04 3.31
C GLY A 135 0.37 -8.82 2.00
N ALA A 136 0.77 -9.57 0.97
CA ALA A 136 -0.02 -9.70 -0.24
C ALA A 136 -1.29 -10.50 0.09
N ASP A 137 -2.38 -9.78 0.37
CA ASP A 137 -3.73 -10.36 0.40
C ASP A 137 -4.02 -11.35 1.55
N VAL A 138 -3.47 -11.21 2.77
CA VAL A 138 -3.68 -12.21 3.85
C VAL A 138 -4.37 -11.59 5.08
N TRP A 139 -5.06 -12.38 5.90
CA TRP A 139 -5.05 -12.19 7.35
C TRP A 139 -4.08 -13.23 7.92
N THR A 140 -2.81 -12.86 8.00
CA THR A 140 -1.88 -13.52 8.91
C THR A 140 -1.97 -12.83 10.27
N ASP A 141 -1.50 -13.46 11.34
CA ASP A 141 -1.35 -12.83 12.67
C ASP A 141 -0.40 -11.59 12.66
N ASP A 142 0.16 -11.22 11.49
CA ASP A 142 1.07 -10.09 11.30
C ASP A 142 0.32 -8.80 10.92
N TYR A 143 -0.45 -8.29 11.89
CA TYR A 143 -1.07 -6.98 11.83
C TYR A 143 -0.71 -6.14 13.06
N GLU A 144 -0.66 -4.83 12.87
CA GLU A 144 -0.45 -3.86 13.94
C GLU A 144 -1.71 -3.01 14.08
N VAL A 145 -2.27 -2.95 15.28
CA VAL A 145 -3.40 -2.07 15.61
C VAL A 145 -2.87 -0.87 16.37
N TYR A 146 -3.21 0.32 15.88
CA TYR A 146 -2.88 1.59 16.51
C TYR A 146 -4.19 2.23 16.98
N ALA A 147 -4.55 2.01 18.25
CA ALA A 147 -5.73 2.60 18.84
C ALA A 147 -5.58 4.12 18.92
N PHE A 148 -6.63 4.86 18.59
CA PHE A 148 -6.66 6.30 18.74
C PHE A 148 -6.46 6.69 20.20
N ALA A 149 -7.00 5.93 21.16
CA ALA A 149 -6.83 6.22 22.59
C ALA A 149 -5.36 6.39 23.05
N ASP A 150 -4.41 5.69 22.41
CA ASP A 150 -3.00 5.69 22.78
C ASP A 150 -2.16 6.64 21.90
N LEU A 151 -2.81 7.38 21.00
CA LEU A 151 -2.18 8.33 20.09
C LEU A 151 -1.61 9.52 20.87
N THR A 152 -0.31 9.78 20.73
CA THR A 152 0.37 10.93 21.35
C THR A 152 0.75 12.00 20.32
N HIS A 153 0.86 11.62 19.05
CA HIS A 153 1.13 12.54 17.96
C HIS A 153 0.66 11.97 16.61
N LEU A 154 0.13 12.84 15.75
CA LEU A 154 -0.17 12.51 14.35
C LEU A 154 0.41 13.57 13.42
N SER A 155 1.20 13.12 12.45
CA SER A 155 1.73 13.98 11.39
C SER A 155 1.87 13.25 10.05
N PHE A 156 2.05 14.03 8.99
CA PHE A 156 2.14 13.55 7.62
C PHE A 156 3.38 14.15 6.94
N ASP A 157 4.38 13.33 6.69
CA ASP A 157 5.64 13.73 6.07
C ASP A 157 5.58 13.46 4.56
N ARG A 158 5.54 14.51 3.75
CA ARG A 158 5.47 14.36 2.29
C ARG A 158 6.84 14.09 1.68
N GLY A 159 7.05 12.86 1.23
CA GLY A 159 8.23 12.47 0.46
C GLY A 159 8.04 12.61 -1.06
N SER A 160 9.15 12.42 -1.80
CA SER A 160 9.15 12.46 -3.27
C SER A 160 8.40 11.28 -3.91
N VAL A 161 8.51 10.10 -3.31
CA VAL A 161 7.88 8.86 -3.82
C VAL A 161 6.61 8.51 -3.04
N ALA A 162 6.65 8.68 -1.73
CA ALA A 162 5.57 8.31 -0.84
C ALA A 162 5.42 9.35 0.27
N THR A 163 4.19 9.54 0.73
CA THR A 163 3.89 10.26 1.96
C THR A 163 3.95 9.28 3.11
N GLU A 164 4.56 9.70 4.20
CA GLU A 164 4.68 8.89 5.40
C GLU A 164 3.70 9.40 6.45
N ILE A 165 2.80 8.51 6.86
CA ILE A 165 1.86 8.76 7.96
C ILE A 165 2.63 8.40 9.23
N VAL A 166 2.86 9.38 10.09
CA VAL A 166 3.57 9.20 11.36
C VAL A 166 2.54 9.18 12.48
N ILE A 167 2.33 7.99 13.04
CA ILE A 167 1.44 7.72 14.17
C ILE A 167 2.34 7.45 15.36
N GLU A 168 2.33 8.33 16.35
CA GLU A 168 3.07 8.12 17.59
C GLU A 168 2.14 7.53 18.64
N ILE A 169 2.53 6.38 19.17
CA ILE A 169 1.82 5.67 20.25
C ILE A 169 2.78 5.58 21.44
N ASP A 170 2.35 6.04 22.61
CA ASP A 170 3.17 6.05 23.82
C ASP A 170 4.58 6.68 23.62
N GLY A 171 4.69 7.73 22.80
CA GLY A 171 6.00 8.35 22.50
C GLY A 171 6.84 7.62 21.43
N HIS A 172 6.33 6.53 20.86
CA HIS A 172 7.01 5.74 19.85
C HIS A 172 6.44 5.99 18.45
N PRO A 173 7.20 6.64 17.53
CA PRO A 173 6.72 6.93 16.20
C PRO A 173 6.69 5.68 15.33
N ARG A 174 5.54 5.41 14.74
CA ARG A 174 5.28 4.37 13.74
C ARG A 174 5.02 5.03 12.41
N ARG A 175 5.69 4.54 11.38
CA ARG A 175 5.70 5.16 10.06
C ARG A 175 5.04 4.23 9.04
N ILE A 176 4.04 4.75 8.34
CA ILE A 176 3.31 4.01 7.31
C ILE A 176 3.53 4.71 5.97
N LYS A 177 4.19 4.02 5.04
CA LYS A 177 4.45 4.55 3.71
C LYS A 177 3.21 4.40 2.83
N THR A 178 2.78 5.53 2.28
CA THR A 178 1.60 5.63 1.43
C THR A 178 2.01 6.22 0.07
N PRO A 179 1.75 5.53 -1.05
CA PRO A 179 1.98 6.10 -2.39
C PRO A 179 1.35 7.49 -2.54
N ASN A 180 2.03 8.39 -3.22
CA ASN A 180 1.59 9.80 -3.30
C ASN A 180 0.22 9.99 -3.98
N ASP A 181 -0.18 9.07 -4.86
CA ASP A 181 -1.48 9.11 -5.56
C ASP A 181 -2.65 8.89 -4.59
N ASP A 182 -2.46 8.05 -3.58
CA ASP A 182 -3.50 7.70 -2.58
C ASP A 182 -3.35 8.49 -1.27
N ALA A 183 -2.17 9.02 -0.99
CA ALA A 183 -1.85 9.70 0.27
C ALA A 183 -2.86 10.77 0.67
N ARG A 184 -3.40 11.53 -0.29
CA ARG A 184 -4.43 12.53 -0.02
C ARG A 184 -5.75 11.92 0.45
N LYS A 185 -6.17 10.80 -0.15
CA LYS A 185 -7.39 10.08 0.22
C LYS A 185 -7.24 9.47 1.62
N VAL A 186 -6.09 8.84 1.89
CA VAL A 186 -5.78 8.26 3.20
C VAL A 186 -5.73 9.34 4.29
N GLN A 187 -4.99 10.43 4.06
CA GLN A 187 -4.91 11.55 4.98
C GLN A 187 -6.31 12.08 5.33
N GLN A 188 -7.15 12.33 4.32
CA GLN A 188 -8.50 12.87 4.54
C GLN A 188 -9.39 11.92 5.35
N VAL A 189 -9.34 10.62 5.08
CA VAL A 189 -10.14 9.62 5.81
C VAL A 189 -9.63 9.48 7.24
N LEU A 190 -8.31 9.40 7.43
CA LEU A 190 -7.70 9.29 8.75
C LEU A 190 -7.95 10.53 9.61
N GLU A 191 -7.71 11.73 9.08
CA GLU A 191 -8.00 12.98 9.79
C GLU A 191 -9.47 13.05 10.17
N LYS A 192 -10.40 12.71 9.26
CA LYS A 192 -11.83 12.71 9.56
C LYS A 192 -12.18 11.73 10.69
N ALA A 193 -11.64 10.52 10.67
CA ALA A 193 -11.88 9.51 11.69
C ALA A 193 -11.36 9.95 13.06
N VAL A 194 -10.09 10.39 13.12
CA VAL A 194 -9.45 10.84 14.37
C VAL A 194 -10.11 12.11 14.91
N PHE A 195 -10.45 13.06 14.04
CA PHE A 195 -11.15 14.28 14.44
C PHE A 195 -12.54 13.98 14.98
N HIS A 196 -13.24 13.00 14.41
CA HIS A 196 -14.52 12.53 14.93
C HIS A 196 -14.37 11.91 16.33
N TYR A 197 -13.38 11.03 16.50
CA TYR A 197 -13.10 10.35 17.77
C TYR A 197 -12.78 11.32 18.92
N TYR A 198 -11.92 12.31 18.66
CA TYR A 198 -11.54 13.32 19.66
C TYR A 198 -12.47 14.54 19.72
N GLY A 199 -13.43 14.67 18.80
CA GLY A 199 -14.31 15.84 18.73
C GLY A 199 -13.60 17.15 18.35
N VAL A 200 -12.49 17.07 17.63
CA VAL A 200 -11.68 18.22 17.18
C VAL A 200 -11.94 18.53 15.72
N SER A 201 -11.42 19.67 15.23
CA SER A 201 -11.64 20.09 13.82
C SER A 201 -10.35 20.37 13.05
N SER A 202 -9.19 20.21 13.67
CA SER A 202 -7.88 20.41 13.02
C SER A 202 -6.80 19.52 13.63
N LEU A 203 -5.74 19.28 12.85
CA LEU A 203 -4.57 18.51 13.27
C LEU A 203 -3.81 19.19 14.42
N GLU A 204 -3.76 20.52 14.42
CA GLU A 204 -3.13 21.29 15.51
C GLU A 204 -3.90 21.13 16.82
N GLN A 205 -5.24 21.21 16.76
CA GLN A 205 -6.08 20.99 17.94
C GLN A 205 -5.98 19.56 18.44
N LEU A 206 -5.97 18.58 17.53
CA LEU A 206 -5.73 17.17 17.86
C LEU A 206 -4.42 17.03 18.64
N ASN A 207 -3.30 17.45 18.05
CA ASN A 207 -1.97 17.29 18.64
C ASN A 207 -1.82 18.03 19.97
N ALA A 208 -2.56 19.13 20.19
CA ALA A 208 -2.60 19.80 21.48
C ALA A 208 -3.39 19.02 22.55
N GLU A 209 -4.46 18.34 22.16
CA GLU A 209 -5.30 17.52 23.05
C GLU A 209 -4.58 16.24 23.49
N ILE A 210 -3.85 15.60 22.56
CA ILE A 210 -3.20 14.31 22.79
C ILE A 210 -1.75 14.40 23.25
N ALA A 211 -1.19 15.62 23.30
CA ALA A 211 0.19 15.81 23.74
C ALA A 211 0.36 15.24 25.17
N PRO A 212 1.40 14.42 25.41
CA PRO A 212 1.66 13.90 26.74
C PRO A 212 1.84 15.07 27.71
N THR A 213 1.07 15.08 28.79
CA THR A 213 1.24 16.08 29.84
C THR A 213 2.64 15.88 30.44
N GLU A 214 3.45 16.93 30.51
CA GLU A 214 4.84 16.87 31.02
C GLU A 214 4.93 16.28 32.45
N ASP A 215 3.81 16.14 33.16
CA ASP A 215 3.68 15.47 34.47
C ASP A 215 3.85 13.93 34.44
N ALA A 216 3.76 13.26 33.28
CA ALA A 216 3.98 11.80 33.20
C ALA A 216 5.46 11.40 33.11
N ALA A 217 6.36 12.36 32.87
CA ALA A 217 7.80 12.13 32.81
C ALA A 217 8.49 12.13 34.20
N ASP A 218 7.78 12.44 35.30
CA ASP A 218 8.39 12.60 36.63
C ASP A 218 7.79 11.68 37.73
N ALA A 219 7.24 10.52 37.34
CA ALA A 219 6.67 9.56 38.31
C ALA A 219 7.31 8.15 38.26
N GLY A 220 8.55 8.03 37.75
CA GLY A 220 9.19 6.72 37.56
C GLY A 220 10.72 6.65 37.77
N GLY A 221 11.37 7.70 38.27
CA GLY A 221 12.81 7.74 38.47
C GLY A 221 13.20 7.96 39.93
N THR A 222 13.19 6.88 40.74
CA THR A 222 13.77 6.89 42.09
C THR A 222 15.16 7.54 42.06
N ALA A 223 15.33 8.58 42.88
CA ALA A 223 16.58 9.25 43.12
C ALA A 223 17.73 8.27 43.39
N ARG A 224 18.51 7.92 42.36
CA ARG A 224 19.89 7.49 42.54
C ARG A 224 20.73 8.73 42.37
N GLN A 225 21.01 9.37 43.51
CA GLN A 225 22.06 10.36 43.66
C GLN A 225 23.27 9.92 42.81
N SER A 226 23.63 10.74 41.84
CA SER A 226 24.95 10.71 41.23
C SER A 226 25.97 10.97 42.33
N ARG A 227 26.38 9.90 43.01
CA ARG A 227 27.66 9.84 43.72
C ARG A 227 28.72 9.79 42.64
N SER A 228 29.09 10.96 42.14
CA SER A 228 30.39 11.19 41.52
C SER A 228 31.44 11.12 42.63
N ASP A 229 31.76 9.90 43.07
CA ASP A 229 32.98 9.57 43.79
C ASP A 229 33.13 8.04 43.81
N ILE A 230 33.71 7.49 42.74
CA ILE A 230 34.34 6.17 42.76
C ILE A 230 35.77 6.41 42.29
N GLU A 231 36.67 6.31 43.27
CA GLU A 231 38.12 6.31 43.16
C GLU A 231 38.59 5.37 42.04
N ILE A 232 39.33 5.93 41.09
CA ILE A 232 40.18 5.16 40.18
C ILE A 232 41.38 4.68 41.01
N GLY A 233 41.24 3.47 41.54
CA GLY A 233 42.31 2.76 42.22
C GLY A 233 43.43 2.38 41.25
N ASP A 234 44.62 2.86 41.58
CA ASP A 234 45.95 2.44 41.12
C ASP A 234 46.04 0.90 40.96
N GLY A 235 46.32 0.40 39.75
CA GLY A 235 46.49 -1.03 39.52
C GLY A 235 46.23 -1.58 38.11
N ILE A 236 46.37 -0.80 37.04
CA ILE A 236 46.40 -1.34 35.67
C ILE A 236 47.79 -1.09 35.09
N ASP A 237 48.59 -2.15 35.10
CA ASP A 237 49.95 -2.21 34.57
C ASP A 237 49.90 -2.20 33.03
N PRO A 238 50.48 -1.20 32.34
CA PRO A 238 50.56 -1.20 30.89
C PRO A 238 51.64 -2.20 30.46
N LEU A 239 51.18 -3.30 29.87
CA LEU A 239 52.00 -4.37 29.33
C LEU A 239 53.09 -3.83 28.39
N VAL A 240 54.32 -3.86 28.89
CA VAL A 240 55.55 -3.68 28.13
C VAL A 240 55.75 -4.94 27.27
N THR A 241 55.94 -4.77 25.97
CA THR A 241 56.51 -5.81 25.11
C THR A 241 57.46 -5.10 24.15
N ASP A 242 58.72 -5.07 24.56
CA ASP A 242 59.86 -4.81 23.69
C ASP A 242 60.43 -6.16 23.19
N SER A 243 60.85 -6.13 21.93
CA SER A 243 61.92 -6.91 21.30
C SER A 243 61.65 -8.34 20.79
N ASP A 244 61.44 -8.39 19.47
CA ASP A 244 62.33 -8.95 18.43
C ASP A 244 62.74 -10.45 18.35
N GLU A 245 62.84 -10.84 17.07
CA GLU A 245 63.59 -11.94 16.43
C GLU A 245 62.91 -13.31 16.11
N SER A 246 62.61 -13.45 14.81
CA SER A 246 63.20 -14.37 13.81
C SER A 246 62.92 -15.89 13.80
N ASP A 247 62.63 -16.32 12.56
CA ASP A 247 62.98 -17.57 11.86
C ASP A 247 62.11 -18.86 12.02
N ASP A 248 61.30 -19.05 10.96
CA ASP A 248 61.43 -20.06 9.89
C ASP A 248 61.04 -21.57 10.08
N GLU A 249 60.62 -22.13 8.93
CA GLU A 249 60.54 -23.55 8.53
C GLU A 249 59.23 -24.37 8.76
N GLN A 250 58.40 -24.41 7.70
CA GLN A 250 58.09 -25.57 6.83
C GLN A 250 57.35 -26.84 7.34
N SER A 251 56.28 -27.18 6.58
CA SER A 251 55.90 -28.51 6.02
C SER A 251 54.69 -29.31 6.53
N GLY A 252 53.75 -29.52 5.57
CA GLY A 252 53.03 -30.78 5.27
C GLY A 252 51.80 -31.13 6.13
N ALA A 253 50.74 -31.80 5.68
CA ALA A 253 50.30 -32.32 4.39
C ALA A 253 48.92 -33.00 4.61
N THR A 254 48.02 -32.91 3.61
CA THR A 254 46.97 -33.89 3.22
C THR A 254 45.83 -34.28 4.18
N GLN A 255 44.56 -34.09 3.77
CA GLN A 255 43.79 -35.12 3.03
C GLN A 255 42.40 -34.62 2.58
N SER A 256 42.11 -34.99 1.33
CA SER A 256 40.87 -34.84 0.56
C SER A 256 39.71 -35.71 1.09
N THR A 257 38.46 -35.34 0.77
CA THR A 257 37.55 -36.16 -0.08
C THR A 257 36.17 -35.51 -0.30
N GLN A 258 35.83 -35.33 -1.59
CA GLN A 258 34.57 -35.72 -2.29
C GLN A 258 33.22 -35.13 -1.81
N SER A 259 32.20 -34.90 -2.64
CA SER A 259 31.91 -34.97 -4.08
C SER A 259 30.45 -34.46 -4.23
N GLN A 260 30.19 -33.43 -5.03
CA GLN A 260 29.48 -33.47 -6.34
C GLN A 260 27.92 -33.54 -6.34
N PRO A 261 27.27 -33.05 -7.42
CA PRO A 261 25.91 -32.47 -7.46
C PRO A 261 24.95 -33.23 -8.41
N SER A 262 23.71 -32.71 -8.61
CA SER A 262 22.80 -32.81 -9.80
C SER A 262 21.42 -32.25 -9.38
N SER A 263 20.55 -31.59 -10.16
CA SER A 263 20.09 -31.74 -11.56
C SER A 263 19.29 -30.47 -11.97
N THR A 264 19.58 -29.77 -13.08
CA THR A 264 19.01 -29.91 -14.45
C THR A 264 17.47 -29.84 -14.56
N GLN A 265 16.96 -28.78 -15.22
CA GLN A 265 15.94 -28.96 -16.28
C GLN A 265 15.90 -27.79 -17.28
N SER A 266 16.01 -28.19 -18.54
CA SER A 266 15.95 -27.38 -19.77
C SER A 266 14.51 -26.96 -20.10
N ARG A 267 14.34 -25.87 -20.85
CA ARG A 267 13.18 -25.72 -21.74
C ARG A 267 13.55 -25.08 -23.07
N THR A 268 13.14 -25.79 -24.12
CA THR A 268 13.40 -25.62 -25.54
C THR A 268 12.39 -24.69 -26.21
N THR A 269 12.81 -24.16 -27.36
CA THR A 269 12.09 -23.37 -28.35
C THR A 269 11.16 -24.20 -29.25
N GLN A 270 10.12 -23.56 -29.81
CA GLN A 270 9.55 -23.64 -31.19
C GLN A 270 8.02 -23.39 -31.21
N SER A 271 7.57 -22.32 -31.90
CA SER A 271 6.81 -22.33 -33.20
C SER A 271 5.28 -22.43 -32.96
N ASP A 272 4.32 -21.86 -33.68
CA ASP A 272 4.16 -21.03 -34.89
C ASP A 272 2.69 -20.49 -34.85
N ALA A 273 2.35 -19.65 -35.82
CA ALA A 273 1.05 -19.54 -36.50
C ALA A 273 0.21 -18.26 -36.29
N ALA A 274 0.22 -17.49 -37.38
CA ALA A 274 -0.58 -16.34 -37.72
C ALA A 274 -2.08 -16.65 -37.94
N THR A 275 -2.92 -15.63 -37.81
CA THR A 275 -4.04 -15.40 -38.73
C THR A 275 -4.45 -13.92 -38.70
N ALA A 276 -4.50 -13.33 -39.88
CA ALA A 276 -5.12 -12.04 -40.18
C ALA A 276 -6.50 -12.30 -40.81
N ASP A 277 -7.49 -11.44 -40.57
CA ASP A 277 -8.24 -10.78 -41.65
C ASP A 277 -9.07 -9.60 -41.10
N ALA A 278 -9.30 -8.63 -41.99
CA ALA A 278 -9.80 -7.28 -41.74
C ALA A 278 -11.27 -7.11 -42.16
N ALA A 279 -11.95 -6.06 -41.66
CA ALA A 279 -13.01 -5.40 -42.43
C ALA A 279 -13.24 -3.95 -42.00
N THR A 280 -12.92 -3.07 -42.94
CA THR A 280 -13.20 -1.63 -43.05
C THR A 280 -14.68 -1.34 -43.23
N SER A 281 -15.17 -0.20 -42.73
CA SER A 281 -16.22 0.60 -43.40
C SER A 281 -16.17 2.06 -42.95
N GLN A 282 -15.97 2.95 -43.92
CA GLN A 282 -16.06 4.40 -43.84
C GLN A 282 -17.46 4.90 -44.23
N SER A 283 -17.73 6.15 -43.82
CA SER A 283 -18.59 7.17 -44.44
C SER A 283 -19.98 7.42 -43.85
N GLY A 284 -20.18 8.68 -43.48
CA GLY A 284 -21.45 9.28 -43.09
C GLY A 284 -21.31 10.77 -42.77
N SER A 285 -21.06 11.58 -43.79
CA SER A 285 -21.09 13.05 -43.76
C SER A 285 -22.53 13.56 -43.55
N GLY A 286 -22.71 14.60 -42.73
CA GLY A 286 -23.96 15.30 -42.51
C GLY A 286 -23.72 16.72 -42.01
N SER A 287 -23.95 17.69 -42.91
CA SER A 287 -23.73 19.12 -42.74
C SER A 287 -24.96 19.85 -42.18
N SER A 288 -24.70 21.03 -41.58
CA SER A 288 -25.55 22.24 -41.56
C SER A 288 -26.48 22.49 -40.36
N GLY A 289 -26.24 23.62 -39.69
CA GLY A 289 -27.18 24.29 -38.79
C GLY A 289 -26.60 25.57 -38.19
N THR A 290 -26.74 26.68 -38.91
CA THR A 290 -26.35 28.05 -38.52
C THR A 290 -27.51 28.80 -37.87
N SER A 291 -27.26 29.57 -36.80
CA SER A 291 -27.92 30.85 -36.40
C SER A 291 -27.24 31.34 -35.09
N GLN A 292 -26.50 32.45 -35.07
CA GLN A 292 -26.94 33.84 -34.81
C GLN A 292 -27.66 34.02 -33.45
N GLN A 293 -27.42 34.99 -32.58
CA GLN A 293 -26.56 36.19 -32.52
C GLN A 293 -26.77 36.84 -31.12
N ALA A 294 -25.88 37.79 -30.77
CA ALA A 294 -25.99 38.86 -29.75
C ALA A 294 -25.52 38.50 -28.34
N SER A 295 -24.83 39.32 -27.56
CA SER A 295 -24.07 40.59 -27.68
C SER A 295 -23.97 41.08 -26.24
N GLY A 296 -22.80 41.52 -25.76
CA GLY A 296 -22.77 42.17 -24.45
C GLY A 296 -21.41 42.42 -23.81
N SER A 297 -20.86 43.59 -24.12
CA SER A 297 -20.01 44.43 -23.27
C SER A 297 -18.50 44.11 -23.14
N GLU A 298 -17.77 45.04 -23.74
CA GLU A 298 -16.39 45.42 -23.48
C GLU A 298 -16.20 45.89 -22.02
N ALA A 299 -15.11 45.46 -21.38
CA ALA A 299 -14.16 46.29 -20.62
C ALA A 299 -13.13 45.39 -19.92
N GLN A 300 -11.88 45.88 -19.82
CA GLN A 300 -10.71 45.29 -19.15
C GLN A 300 -9.78 44.45 -20.05
N SER A 301 -9.00 45.16 -20.87
CA SER A 301 -7.76 44.64 -21.44
C SER A 301 -6.62 45.58 -21.07
N SER A 302 -5.93 45.27 -19.97
CA SER A 302 -4.62 45.85 -19.64
C SER A 302 -3.79 45.04 -18.63
N SER A 303 -4.12 43.77 -18.38
CA SER A 303 -3.40 42.91 -17.41
C SER A 303 -2.97 41.53 -17.93
N GLN A 304 -3.05 41.26 -19.24
CA GLN A 304 -2.71 39.94 -19.81
C GLN A 304 -1.30 39.83 -20.42
N THR A 305 -0.58 40.94 -20.62
CA THR A 305 0.76 40.90 -21.23
C THR A 305 1.87 40.44 -20.26
N SER A 306 1.65 40.48 -18.94
CA SER A 306 2.67 40.10 -17.94
C SER A 306 2.61 38.63 -17.48
N GLN A 307 1.51 37.91 -17.76
CA GLN A 307 1.35 36.50 -17.35
C GLN A 307 1.70 35.49 -18.45
N GLN A 308 1.65 35.89 -19.73
CA GLN A 308 2.05 35.00 -20.84
C GLN A 308 3.58 34.88 -20.97
N THR A 309 4.34 35.92 -20.61
CA THR A 309 5.82 35.90 -20.63
C THR A 309 6.42 35.09 -19.48
N SER A 310 5.79 35.09 -18.30
CA SER A 310 6.23 34.24 -17.18
C SER A 310 6.03 32.76 -17.48
N THR A 311 4.84 32.36 -17.98
CA THR A 311 4.57 30.96 -18.34
C THR A 311 5.46 30.45 -19.46
N GLN A 312 5.86 31.30 -20.42
CA GLN A 312 6.75 30.89 -21.50
C GLN A 312 8.20 30.74 -21.04
N ALA A 313 8.65 31.58 -20.09
CA ALA A 313 9.96 31.46 -19.46
C ALA A 313 10.05 30.21 -18.57
N ASP A 314 9.00 29.90 -17.82
CA ASP A 314 8.92 28.70 -16.96
C ASP A 314 8.96 27.41 -17.80
N VAL A 315 8.25 27.39 -18.94
CA VAL A 315 8.27 26.24 -19.86
C VAL A 315 9.64 26.06 -20.53
N ALA A 316 10.34 27.15 -20.85
CA ALA A 316 11.71 27.07 -21.38
C ALA A 316 12.70 26.54 -20.34
N ALA A 317 12.58 26.97 -19.08
CA ALA A 317 13.42 26.49 -17.98
C ALA A 317 13.20 24.99 -17.70
N LEU A 318 11.94 24.53 -17.70
CA LEU A 318 11.59 23.11 -17.53
C LEU A 318 12.13 22.25 -18.68
N LYS A 319 12.13 22.76 -19.91
CA LYS A 319 12.70 22.04 -21.05
C LYS A 319 14.21 21.86 -20.92
N THR A 320 14.93 22.90 -20.50
CA THR A 320 16.38 22.80 -20.23
C THR A 320 16.67 21.80 -19.12
N GLN A 321 15.88 21.78 -18.05
CA GLN A 321 16.01 20.78 -16.98
C GLN A 321 15.74 19.35 -17.47
N LEU A 322 14.76 19.17 -18.36
CA LEU A 322 14.45 17.86 -18.93
C LEU A 322 15.59 17.35 -19.82
N ASP A 323 16.18 18.22 -20.64
CA ASP A 323 17.31 17.88 -21.51
C ASP A 323 18.55 17.53 -20.67
N GLU A 324 18.80 18.26 -19.58
CA GLU A 324 19.89 17.96 -18.64
C GLU A 324 19.68 16.62 -17.92
N LEU A 325 18.47 16.36 -17.43
CA LEU A 325 18.16 15.10 -16.74
C LEU A 325 18.24 13.91 -17.71
N THR A 326 17.82 14.09 -18.96
CA THR A 326 17.95 13.08 -20.01
C THR A 326 19.42 12.76 -20.29
N ALA A 327 20.28 13.78 -20.42
CA ALA A 327 21.71 13.59 -20.62
C ALA A 327 22.40 12.89 -19.42
N VAL A 328 21.93 13.14 -18.19
CA VAL A 328 22.43 12.46 -16.99
C VAL A 328 22.02 10.98 -17.00
N VAL A 329 20.78 10.67 -17.37
CA VAL A 329 20.28 9.28 -17.44
C VAL A 329 21.01 8.50 -18.53
N GLU A 330 21.25 9.09 -19.70
CA GLU A 330 22.03 8.44 -20.77
C GLU A 330 23.45 8.12 -20.30
N ARG A 331 24.11 9.05 -19.60
CA ARG A 331 25.45 8.83 -19.03
C ARG A 331 25.46 7.74 -17.96
N GLN A 332 24.41 7.64 -17.14
CA GLN A 332 24.29 6.58 -16.14
C GLN A 332 24.10 5.22 -16.79
N ASN A 333 23.29 5.11 -17.85
CA ASN A 333 23.12 3.86 -18.59
C ASN A 333 24.43 3.41 -19.25
N GLU A 334 25.19 4.33 -19.85
CA GLU A 334 26.51 4.01 -20.43
C GLU A 334 27.51 3.54 -19.36
N LEU A 335 27.48 4.14 -18.16
CA LEU A 335 28.32 3.70 -17.04
C LEU A 335 27.92 2.30 -16.55
N LEU A 336 26.63 1.99 -16.49
CA LEU A 336 26.14 0.66 -16.10
C LEU A 336 26.54 -0.40 -17.13
N GLU A 337 26.47 -0.09 -18.41
CA GLU A 337 26.91 -0.99 -19.49
C GLU A 337 28.42 -1.27 -19.39
N SER A 338 29.23 -0.24 -19.13
CA SER A 338 30.68 -0.40 -18.88
C SER A 338 30.99 -1.24 -17.63
N GLN A 339 30.22 -1.05 -16.54
CA GLN A 339 30.37 -1.87 -15.33
C GLN A 339 30.01 -3.33 -15.59
N GLN A 340 28.95 -3.57 -16.37
CA GLN A 340 28.52 -4.91 -16.72
C GLN A 340 29.57 -5.62 -17.59
N GLU A 341 30.14 -4.94 -18.58
CA GLU A 341 31.24 -5.48 -19.40
C GLU A 341 32.48 -5.80 -18.55
N THR A 342 32.81 -4.92 -17.58
CA THR A 342 33.93 -5.15 -16.65
C THR A 342 33.67 -6.37 -15.75
N ILE A 343 32.45 -6.52 -15.26
CA ILE A 343 32.04 -7.69 -14.46
C ILE A 343 32.14 -8.97 -15.30
N ASP A 344 31.71 -8.94 -16.55
CA ASP A 344 31.78 -10.09 -17.45
C ASP A 344 33.24 -10.48 -17.77
N GLN A 345 34.13 -9.49 -17.95
CA GLN A 345 35.57 -9.74 -18.07
C GLN A 345 36.16 -10.38 -16.82
N LEU A 346 35.83 -9.86 -15.63
CA LEU A 346 36.31 -10.43 -14.35
C LEU A 346 35.78 -11.86 -14.15
N ILE A 347 34.54 -12.14 -14.54
CA ILE A 347 33.96 -13.49 -14.50
C ILE A 347 34.68 -14.42 -15.48
N ALA A 348 35.03 -13.94 -16.69
CA ALA A 348 35.78 -14.72 -17.67
C ALA A 348 37.20 -15.05 -17.18
N GLU A 349 37.92 -14.08 -16.61
CA GLU A 349 39.25 -14.29 -16.03
C GLU A 349 39.22 -15.24 -14.83
N LEU A 350 38.22 -15.12 -13.94
CA LEU A 350 38.00 -16.07 -12.85
C LEU A 350 37.70 -17.49 -13.34
N ARG A 351 37.11 -17.62 -14.53
CA ARG A 351 36.76 -18.91 -15.13
C ARG A 351 37.97 -19.56 -15.83
N GLU A 352 38.84 -18.78 -16.47
CA GLU A 352 40.09 -19.28 -17.06
C GLU A 352 41.18 -19.55 -16.00
N GLY A 353 41.26 -18.77 -14.93
CA GLY A 353 42.20 -19.00 -13.82
C GLY A 353 41.90 -20.22 -12.95
N ARG A 354 40.83 -20.98 -13.25
CA ARG A 354 40.39 -22.18 -12.52
C ARG A 354 40.57 -23.48 -13.33
N ALA A 355 41.11 -23.42 -14.55
CA ALA A 355 41.53 -24.56 -15.36
C ALA A 355 43.06 -24.74 -15.26
#